data_AF-F0P2F7-F1
#
_entry.id   AF-F0P2F7-F1
#
_cell.length_a   1.000
_cell.length_b   1.000
_cell.length_c   1.000
_cell.angle_alpha   90.00
_cell.angle_beta   90.00
_cell.angle_gamma   90.00
#
_symmetry.space_group_name_H-M   'P 1'
#
loop_
_entity.id
_entity.type
_entity.pdbx_description
1 polymer ?
#
loop_
_entity_poly.entity_id
_entity_poly.type
_entity_poly.pdbx_seq_one_letter_code
_entity_poly.pdbx_strand_id
1 'polypeptide(L)'
;MENKTNFCEEDISELKDGLTPFPEEVFVAEQSWLNDCFLPLISVDLGILRTDLAGTVVHFLNPVEPADGLLGEETEEFHNEFCAENWIAFKLTTDNKYNFLADKDYFLSLSECDEDLAEHIQTMRDTFQTVKSKYKEKGQLLSWQDYPDALNFIDRLDGEILGGNWVDTVDIPSAFEMNFETPPEDSDSDGISISYQGKELMYVGEVAGYNYCSEGADAIMIFYEPENRIVLFTYDWS
;
A
#
# COMPACT_ATOMS: atom_id res chain seq x y z
N MET A 1 26.77 13.80 -3.99
CA MET A 1 26.01 14.84 -3.28
C MET A 1 24.77 15.08 -4.11
N GLU A 2 23.81 14.17 -4.00
CA GLU A 2 22.50 14.38 -4.61
C GLU A 2 21.73 15.29 -3.66
N ASN A 3 21.25 16.41 -4.20
CA ASN A 3 20.25 17.21 -3.52
C ASN A 3 19.02 16.31 -3.36
N LYS A 4 18.77 15.78 -2.15
CA LYS A 4 17.41 15.41 -1.75
C LYS A 4 16.60 16.70 -1.89
N THR A 5 15.90 16.85 -2.99
CA THR A 5 14.76 17.77 -3.05
C THR A 5 13.80 17.28 -1.98
N ASN A 6 13.49 18.11 -0.99
CA ASN A 6 12.43 17.86 -0.01
C ASN A 6 11.09 17.87 -0.75
N PHE A 7 10.83 16.82 -1.53
CA PHE A 7 9.55 16.59 -2.16
C PHE A 7 8.71 15.84 -1.14
N CYS A 8 7.65 16.48 -0.67
CA CYS A 8 6.58 15.90 0.13
C CYS A 8 5.33 16.65 -0.28
N GLU A 9 4.30 15.92 -0.68
CA GLU A 9 3.00 16.48 -1.04
C GLU A 9 1.92 15.73 -0.27
N GLU A 10 1.07 16.47 0.42
CA GLU A 10 0.02 15.95 1.28
C GLU A 10 -1.37 16.34 0.75
N ASP A 11 -2.40 15.62 1.16
CA ASP A 11 -3.81 15.90 0.84
C ASP A 11 -4.09 16.03 -0.67
N ILE A 12 -3.64 15.06 -1.46
CA ILE A 12 -3.73 15.07 -2.92
C ILE A 12 -5.15 14.73 -3.35
N SER A 13 -6.01 15.74 -3.43
CA SER A 13 -7.42 15.61 -3.87
C SER A 13 -7.64 15.82 -5.37
N GLU A 14 -6.62 16.28 -6.11
CA GLU A 14 -6.63 16.44 -7.57
C GLU A 14 -5.60 15.51 -8.23
N LEU A 15 -5.99 14.85 -9.32
CA LEU A 15 -5.06 13.98 -10.07
C LEU A 15 -4.03 14.80 -10.84
N LYS A 16 -2.77 14.43 -10.67
CA LYS A 16 -1.63 14.93 -11.44
C LYS A 16 -1.07 13.87 -12.38
N ASP A 17 -0.28 14.31 -13.34
CA ASP A 17 0.42 13.41 -14.27
C ASP A 17 1.26 12.39 -13.48
N GLY A 18 1.16 11.12 -13.88
CA GLY A 18 1.80 9.99 -13.20
C GLY A 18 0.95 9.35 -12.09
N LEU A 19 -0.21 9.91 -11.75
CA LEU A 19 -1.19 9.24 -10.89
C LEU A 19 -2.31 8.62 -11.73
N THR A 20 -2.69 7.37 -11.42
CA THR A 20 -3.80 6.67 -12.12
C THR A 20 -4.67 5.92 -11.12
N PRO A 21 -5.88 6.42 -10.79
CA PRO A 21 -6.76 5.76 -9.83
C PRO A 21 -7.43 4.54 -10.44
N PHE A 22 -7.83 3.60 -9.58
CA PHE A 22 -8.50 2.34 -9.92
C PHE A 22 -7.80 1.54 -11.04
N PRO A 23 -6.48 1.29 -10.94
CA PRO A 23 -5.77 0.55 -11.97
C PRO A 23 -6.32 -0.86 -12.15
N GLU A 24 -6.13 -1.40 -13.34
CA GLU A 24 -6.52 -2.74 -13.73
C GLU A 24 -5.25 -3.51 -14.15
N GLU A 25 -5.29 -4.85 -14.15
CA GLU A 25 -4.16 -5.70 -14.58
C GLU A 25 -2.87 -5.52 -13.74
N VAL A 26 -3.01 -5.29 -12.44
CA VAL A 26 -1.91 -5.02 -11.50
C VAL A 26 -1.04 -6.24 -11.20
N PHE A 27 -1.60 -7.45 -11.25
CA PHE A 27 -0.90 -8.68 -10.88
C PHE A 27 -0.41 -9.47 -12.09
N VAL A 28 0.64 -10.26 -11.90
CA VAL A 28 1.06 -11.26 -12.90
C VAL A 28 -0.04 -12.30 -13.13
N ALA A 29 -0.13 -12.83 -14.35
CA ALA A 29 -1.22 -13.72 -14.74
C ALA A 29 -1.26 -15.02 -13.91
N GLU A 30 -0.09 -15.49 -13.48
CA GLU A 30 0.09 -16.68 -12.65
C GLU A 30 -0.45 -16.50 -11.23
N GLN A 31 -0.62 -15.25 -10.77
CA GLN A 31 -1.15 -14.89 -9.47
C GLN A 31 -2.43 -14.05 -9.58
N SER A 32 -3.26 -14.34 -10.58
CA SER A 32 -4.53 -13.63 -10.78
C SER A 32 -5.49 -13.73 -9.59
N TRP A 33 -5.31 -14.70 -8.71
CA TRP A 33 -6.04 -14.86 -7.45
C TRP A 33 -5.84 -13.67 -6.49
N LEU A 34 -4.78 -12.87 -6.65
CA LEU A 34 -4.58 -11.65 -5.86
C LEU A 34 -5.68 -10.60 -6.09
N ASN A 35 -6.41 -10.65 -7.21
CA ASN A 35 -7.59 -9.80 -7.43
C ASN A 35 -8.73 -10.13 -6.45
N ASP A 36 -8.73 -11.34 -5.89
CA ASP A 36 -9.68 -11.77 -4.87
C ASP A 36 -9.24 -11.35 -3.45
N CYS A 37 -7.97 -10.97 -3.27
CA CYS A 37 -7.39 -10.55 -1.99
C CYS A 37 -7.22 -9.03 -1.84
N PHE A 38 -7.15 -8.27 -2.93
CA PHE A 38 -6.87 -6.84 -2.89
C PHE A 38 -7.81 -5.99 -3.75
N LEU A 39 -7.96 -4.73 -3.34
CA LEU A 39 -8.53 -3.63 -4.11
C LEU A 39 -7.40 -2.68 -4.55
N PRO A 40 -7.10 -2.56 -5.86
CA PRO A 40 -6.13 -1.60 -6.34
C PRO A 40 -6.68 -0.17 -6.32
N LEU A 41 -6.07 0.69 -5.50
CA LEU A 41 -6.59 2.03 -5.22
C LEU A 41 -6.11 3.06 -6.24
N ILE A 42 -4.78 3.22 -6.32
CA ILE A 42 -4.14 4.21 -7.18
C ILE A 42 -2.73 3.78 -7.54
N SER A 43 -2.32 4.10 -8.76
CA SER A 43 -0.96 3.90 -9.25
C SER A 43 -0.16 5.18 -9.18
N VAL A 44 1.13 5.04 -8.89
CA VAL A 44 2.12 6.12 -8.87
C VAL A 44 3.25 5.77 -9.83
N ASP A 45 3.46 6.60 -10.86
CA ASP A 45 4.72 6.62 -11.60
C ASP A 45 5.80 7.23 -10.71
N LEU A 46 6.80 6.42 -10.36
CA LEU A 46 7.90 6.82 -9.49
C LEU A 46 8.76 7.93 -10.09
N GLY A 47 8.60 8.23 -11.39
CA GLY A 47 9.12 9.43 -12.05
C GLY A 47 8.73 10.75 -11.37
N ILE A 48 7.59 10.78 -10.66
CA ILE A 48 7.15 11.93 -9.86
C ILE A 48 8.14 12.21 -8.71
N LEU A 49 8.64 11.14 -8.07
CA LEU A 49 9.58 11.23 -6.94
C LEU A 49 11.02 11.37 -7.44
N ARG A 50 11.36 10.56 -8.45
CA ARG A 50 12.70 10.39 -8.97
C ARG A 50 12.68 10.22 -10.48
N THR A 51 13.19 11.22 -11.19
CA THR A 51 13.16 11.24 -12.66
C THR A 51 13.83 10.04 -13.34
N ASP A 52 14.80 9.38 -12.69
CA ASP A 52 15.44 8.16 -13.20
C ASP A 52 14.56 6.91 -13.12
N LEU A 53 13.47 6.97 -12.35
CA LEU A 53 12.47 5.91 -12.21
C LEU A 53 11.24 6.11 -13.10
N ALA A 54 11.22 7.15 -13.95
CA ALA A 54 10.08 7.45 -14.81
C ALA A 54 9.64 6.22 -15.65
N GLY A 55 8.35 5.92 -15.62
CA GLY A 55 7.75 4.73 -16.22
C GLY A 55 7.81 3.47 -15.35
N THR A 56 8.43 3.52 -14.18
CA THR A 56 8.28 2.49 -13.14
C THR A 56 7.07 2.86 -12.30
N VAL A 57 6.07 1.97 -12.28
CA VAL A 57 4.77 2.24 -11.64
C VAL A 57 4.55 1.26 -10.50
N VAL A 58 4.12 1.77 -9.35
CA VAL A 58 3.66 0.99 -8.18
C VAL A 58 2.20 1.32 -7.89
N HIS A 59 1.51 0.45 -7.15
CA HIS A 59 0.06 0.50 -6.93
C HIS A 59 -0.25 0.34 -5.44
N PHE A 60 -1.01 1.27 -4.87
CA PHE A 60 -1.59 1.09 -3.54
C PHE A 60 -2.65 0.00 -3.56
N LEU A 61 -2.57 -0.92 -2.60
CA LEU A 61 -3.44 -2.09 -2.46
C LEU A 61 -4.07 -2.09 -1.07
N ASN A 62 -5.39 -2.00 -1.02
CA ASN A 62 -6.13 -2.29 0.20
C ASN A 62 -6.44 -3.78 0.23
N PRO A 63 -6.01 -4.56 1.23
CA PRO A 63 -6.46 -5.94 1.37
C PRO A 63 -7.97 -5.95 1.66
N VAL A 64 -8.68 -6.99 1.23
CA VAL A 64 -10.11 -7.19 1.58
C VAL A 64 -10.29 -7.94 2.91
N GLU A 65 -9.19 -8.17 3.61
CA GLU A 65 -9.11 -8.90 4.87
C GLU A 65 -8.03 -8.26 5.75
N PRO A 66 -8.02 -8.55 7.06
CA PRO A 66 -9.06 -9.29 7.77
C PRO A 66 -10.29 -8.41 8.03
N ALA A 67 -11.38 -9.02 8.51
CA ALA A 67 -12.53 -8.25 8.99
C ALA A 67 -12.26 -7.60 10.36
N ASP A 68 -11.35 -8.18 11.15
CA ASP A 68 -10.86 -7.69 12.43
C ASP A 68 -9.42 -8.18 12.64
N GLY A 69 -8.58 -7.41 13.31
CA GLY A 69 -7.15 -7.73 13.52
C GLY A 69 -6.23 -7.28 12.38
N LEU A 70 -5.04 -7.90 12.28
CA LEU A 70 -4.02 -7.56 11.30
C LEU A 70 -3.94 -8.55 10.13
N LEU A 71 -3.53 -8.05 8.96
CA LEU A 71 -3.33 -8.89 7.78
C LEU A 71 -2.31 -10.00 8.09
N GLY A 72 -2.71 -11.25 7.95
CA GLY A 72 -1.84 -12.40 8.18
C GLY A 72 -1.63 -12.78 9.65
N GLU A 73 -2.36 -12.18 10.60
CA GLU A 73 -2.33 -12.53 12.04
C GLU A 73 -2.68 -14.01 12.26
N GLU A 74 -3.72 -14.50 11.57
CA GLU A 74 -4.18 -15.89 11.71
C GLU A 74 -3.47 -16.89 10.76
N THR A 75 -2.45 -16.44 10.02
CA THR A 75 -1.76 -17.26 8.99
C THR A 75 -0.25 -17.36 9.19
N GLU A 76 0.23 -17.29 10.44
CA GLU A 76 1.65 -17.36 10.83
C GLU A 76 2.40 -18.55 10.19
N GLU A 77 1.75 -19.71 10.04
CA GLU A 77 2.36 -20.90 9.44
C GLU A 77 2.71 -20.76 7.95
N PHE A 78 2.16 -19.74 7.27
CA PHE A 78 2.41 -19.41 5.87
C PHE A 78 3.34 -18.20 5.69
N HIS A 79 3.82 -17.60 6.78
CA HIS A 79 4.81 -16.52 6.74
C HIS A 79 6.15 -17.01 6.19
N ASN A 80 6.93 -16.10 5.61
CA ASN A 80 8.25 -16.40 5.08
C ASN A 80 9.22 -15.22 5.26
N GLU A 81 10.36 -15.22 4.58
CA GLU A 81 11.32 -14.12 4.73
C GLU A 81 10.79 -12.76 4.22
N PHE A 82 9.78 -12.77 3.34
CA PHE A 82 9.21 -11.60 2.65
C PHE A 82 7.80 -11.20 3.13
N CYS A 83 7.12 -12.02 3.92
CA CYS A 83 5.84 -11.69 4.51
C CYS A 83 5.77 -12.11 5.98
N ALA A 84 5.09 -11.29 6.75
CA ALA A 84 4.76 -11.53 8.15
C ALA A 84 3.37 -10.94 8.41
N GLU A 85 2.93 -10.95 9.66
CA GLU A 85 1.75 -10.20 10.07
C GLU A 85 1.94 -8.71 9.72
N ASN A 86 0.93 -8.10 9.12
CA ASN A 86 0.87 -6.71 8.67
C ASN A 86 1.93 -6.28 7.63
N TRP A 87 2.77 -7.19 7.14
CA TRP A 87 3.88 -6.90 6.23
C TRP A 87 3.88 -7.84 5.03
N ILE A 88 3.83 -7.28 3.82
CA ILE A 88 3.87 -8.08 2.59
C ILE A 88 4.80 -7.46 1.55
N ALA A 89 5.46 -8.30 0.77
CA ALA A 89 6.33 -7.84 -0.30
C ALA A 89 6.00 -8.47 -1.67
N PHE A 90 6.20 -7.66 -2.70
CA PHE A 90 6.08 -8.03 -4.09
C PHE A 90 7.38 -7.75 -4.82
N LYS A 91 7.67 -8.55 -5.85
CA LYS A 91 8.60 -8.17 -6.90
C LYS A 91 7.85 -7.49 -8.03
N LEU A 92 8.27 -6.29 -8.39
CA LEU A 92 7.73 -5.54 -9.52
C LEU A 92 8.39 -6.02 -10.81
N THR A 93 7.59 -6.56 -11.73
CA THR A 93 8.06 -6.98 -13.06
C THR A 93 8.44 -5.77 -13.91
N THR A 94 9.13 -5.99 -15.04
CA THR A 94 9.53 -4.90 -15.94
C THR A 94 8.36 -4.20 -16.65
N ASP A 95 7.18 -4.84 -16.69
CA ASP A 95 5.92 -4.28 -17.16
C ASP A 95 5.02 -3.77 -16.01
N ASN A 96 5.63 -3.53 -14.84
CA ASN A 96 5.00 -2.95 -13.65
C ASN A 96 3.85 -3.78 -13.05
N LYS A 97 3.93 -5.11 -13.16
CA LYS A 97 3.02 -6.01 -12.47
C LYS A 97 3.63 -6.51 -11.17
N TYR A 98 2.77 -6.79 -10.21
CA TYR A 98 3.15 -7.37 -8.95
C TYR A 98 3.19 -8.90 -9.01
N ASN A 99 4.33 -9.43 -8.59
CA ASN A 99 4.54 -10.84 -8.29
C ASN A 99 4.78 -10.99 -6.79
N PHE A 100 3.78 -11.48 -6.07
CA PHE A 100 3.81 -11.69 -4.62
C PHE A 100 4.91 -12.68 -4.24
N LEU A 101 5.66 -12.34 -3.20
CA LEU A 101 6.83 -13.12 -2.75
C LEU A 101 6.49 -14.19 -1.69
N ALA A 102 5.21 -14.44 -1.45
CA ALA A 102 4.74 -15.56 -0.66
C ALA A 102 3.66 -16.36 -1.40
N ASP A 103 3.03 -17.29 -0.69
CA ASP A 103 2.03 -18.21 -1.24
C ASP A 103 0.61 -17.69 -0.98
N LYS A 104 -0.35 -18.15 -1.78
CA LYS A 104 -1.77 -17.80 -1.65
C LYS A 104 -2.35 -18.19 -0.29
N ASP A 105 -1.79 -19.21 0.37
CA ASP A 105 -2.26 -19.70 1.66
C ASP A 105 -2.01 -18.68 2.80
N TYR A 106 -1.25 -17.60 2.54
CA TYR A 106 -1.16 -16.43 3.41
C TYR A 106 -2.52 -15.72 3.63
N PHE A 107 -3.44 -15.79 2.65
CA PHE A 107 -4.70 -15.05 2.68
C PHE A 107 -5.89 -15.90 3.14
N LEU A 108 -6.61 -15.43 4.15
CA LEU A 108 -7.82 -16.07 4.67
C LEU A 108 -8.98 -16.04 3.65
N SER A 109 -9.07 -15.00 2.83
CA SER A 109 -10.06 -14.77 1.76
C SER A 109 -10.05 -15.85 0.68
N LEU A 110 -8.97 -16.64 0.59
CA LEU A 110 -8.84 -17.76 -0.35
C LEU A 110 -9.10 -19.12 0.31
N SER A 111 -9.27 -19.14 1.63
CA SER A 111 -9.60 -20.32 2.42
C SER A 111 -11.13 -20.46 2.59
N GLU A 112 -11.58 -21.36 3.46
CA GLU A 112 -13.00 -21.45 3.80
C GLU A 112 -13.39 -20.26 4.70
N CYS A 113 -13.82 -19.16 4.07
CA CYS A 113 -14.26 -17.96 4.78
C CYS A 113 -15.53 -18.25 5.60
N ASP A 114 -15.57 -17.77 6.84
CA ASP A 114 -16.82 -17.69 7.58
C ASP A 114 -17.77 -16.62 6.99
N GLU A 115 -19.00 -16.59 7.48
CA GLU A 115 -20.04 -15.69 6.99
C GLU A 115 -19.69 -14.22 7.22
N ASP A 116 -18.99 -13.91 8.32
CA ASP A 116 -18.64 -12.54 8.71
C ASP A 116 -17.54 -11.98 7.77
N LEU A 117 -16.48 -12.74 7.51
CA LEU A 117 -15.44 -12.37 6.55
C LEU A 117 -16.01 -12.27 5.13
N ALA A 118 -16.91 -13.18 4.74
CA ALA A 118 -17.56 -13.11 3.43
C ALA A 118 -18.43 -11.84 3.27
N GLU A 119 -19.20 -11.46 4.30
CA GLU A 119 -20.00 -10.23 4.30
C GLU A 119 -19.11 -8.98 4.26
N HIS A 120 -18.01 -8.98 5.02
CA HIS A 120 -17.02 -7.90 5.01
C HIS A 120 -16.40 -7.72 3.62
N ILE A 121 -15.86 -8.78 3.01
CA ILE A 121 -15.27 -8.74 1.65
C ILE A 121 -16.28 -8.23 0.63
N GLN A 122 -17.53 -8.72 0.70
CA GLN A 122 -18.58 -8.30 -0.22
C GLN A 122 -18.90 -6.80 -0.07
N THR A 123 -19.01 -6.32 1.17
CA THR A 123 -19.26 -4.90 1.49
C THR A 123 -18.14 -4.00 0.98
N MET A 124 -16.88 -4.39 1.20
CA MET A 124 -15.72 -3.68 0.68
C MET A 124 -15.74 -3.59 -0.85
N ARG A 125 -16.05 -4.69 -1.53
CA ARG A 125 -16.12 -4.72 -3.01
C ARG A 125 -17.25 -3.84 -3.54
N ASP A 126 -18.43 -3.90 -2.95
CA ASP A 126 -19.59 -3.12 -3.40
C ASP A 126 -19.39 -1.62 -3.20
N THR A 127 -18.82 -1.23 -2.05
CA THR A 127 -18.50 0.17 -1.77
C THR A 127 -17.34 0.66 -2.65
N PHE A 128 -16.33 -0.16 -2.91
CA PHE A 128 -15.27 0.16 -3.87
C PHE A 128 -15.80 0.41 -5.28
N GLN A 129 -16.70 -0.44 -5.78
CA GLN A 129 -17.35 -0.22 -7.08
C GLN A 129 -18.21 1.03 -7.10
N THR A 130 -18.84 1.37 -5.97
CA THR A 130 -19.60 2.62 -5.81
C THR A 130 -18.68 3.83 -5.94
N VAL A 131 -17.55 3.85 -5.23
CA VAL A 131 -16.56 4.95 -5.31
C VAL A 131 -15.95 5.05 -6.71
N LYS A 132 -15.53 3.92 -7.32
CA LYS A 132 -15.02 3.87 -8.70
C LYS A 132 -16.04 4.43 -9.71
N SER A 133 -17.33 4.13 -9.52
CA SER A 133 -18.41 4.65 -10.37
C SER A 133 -18.63 6.15 -10.19
N LYS A 134 -18.59 6.67 -8.96
CA LYS A 134 -18.68 8.11 -8.66
C LYS A 134 -17.50 8.86 -9.28
N TYR A 135 -16.29 8.32 -9.16
CA TYR A 135 -15.11 8.89 -9.82
C TYR A 135 -15.28 8.95 -11.34
N LYS A 136 -15.77 7.88 -11.98
CA LYS A 136 -16.02 7.87 -13.42
C LYS A 136 -17.04 8.93 -13.87
N GLU A 137 -18.03 9.25 -13.03
CA GLU A 137 -19.03 10.26 -13.32
C GLU A 137 -18.55 11.69 -13.06
N LYS A 138 -17.81 11.92 -11.96
CA LYS A 138 -17.49 13.26 -11.45
C LYS A 138 -16.04 13.70 -11.65
N GLY A 139 -15.13 12.75 -11.86
CA GLY A 139 -13.68 12.98 -11.91
C GLY A 139 -13.03 13.24 -10.56
N GLN A 140 -13.78 13.10 -9.46
CA GLN A 140 -13.31 13.32 -8.08
C GLN A 140 -13.50 12.05 -7.27
N LEU A 141 -12.62 11.80 -6.30
CA LEU A 141 -12.83 10.75 -5.32
C LEU A 141 -13.90 11.21 -4.32
N LEU A 142 -15.01 10.49 -4.24
CA LEU A 142 -16.14 10.82 -3.39
C LEU A 142 -16.50 9.63 -2.53
N SER A 143 -16.80 9.88 -1.25
CA SER A 143 -17.20 8.84 -0.30
C SER A 143 -18.36 8.00 -0.81
N TRP A 144 -18.35 6.70 -0.49
CA TRP A 144 -19.48 5.82 -0.75
C TRP A 144 -20.76 6.25 0.02
N GLN A 145 -20.62 6.93 1.17
CA GLN A 145 -21.71 7.40 2.04
C GLN A 145 -22.38 8.72 1.61
N ASP A 146 -22.05 9.25 0.42
CA ASP A 146 -22.59 10.51 -0.12
C ASP A 146 -22.29 11.76 0.72
N TYR A 147 -21.12 11.79 1.38
CA TYR A 147 -20.59 13.04 1.95
C TYR A 147 -20.29 14.06 0.85
N PRO A 148 -20.46 15.37 1.13
CA PRO A 148 -20.39 16.42 0.12
C PRO A 148 -18.97 16.71 -0.38
N ASP A 149 -17.96 16.39 0.43
CA ASP A 149 -16.58 16.79 0.19
C ASP A 149 -15.81 15.72 -0.61
N ALA A 150 -14.90 16.18 -1.45
CA ALA A 150 -13.96 15.32 -2.13
C ALA A 150 -12.94 14.76 -1.13
N LEU A 151 -12.57 13.50 -1.35
CA LEU A 151 -11.55 12.81 -0.57
C LEU A 151 -10.19 12.91 -1.25
N ASN A 152 -9.13 12.64 -0.50
CA ASN A 152 -7.78 12.56 -1.03
C ASN A 152 -7.60 11.25 -1.81
N PHE A 153 -6.97 11.34 -2.99
CA PHE A 153 -6.48 10.17 -3.69
C PHE A 153 -5.25 9.55 -2.99
N ILE A 154 -4.37 10.42 -2.46
CA ILE A 154 -3.16 10.06 -1.71
C ILE A 154 -3.04 11.06 -0.56
N ASP A 155 -2.80 10.57 0.66
CA ASP A 155 -2.70 11.42 1.84
C ASP A 155 -1.30 12.02 1.98
N ARG A 156 -0.27 11.23 1.64
CA ARG A 156 1.11 11.71 1.52
C ARG A 156 1.86 11.01 0.41
N LEU A 157 2.63 11.78 -0.35
CA LEU A 157 3.53 11.30 -1.40
C LEU A 157 4.97 11.76 -1.10
N ASP A 158 5.88 10.79 -0.92
CA ASP A 158 7.25 10.97 -0.41
C ASP A 158 7.28 11.66 0.98
N GLY A 159 8.47 12.10 1.42
CA GLY A 159 8.65 12.79 2.69
C GLY A 159 9.27 11.90 3.77
N GLU A 160 9.17 12.36 5.01
CA GLU A 160 9.69 11.63 6.17
C GLU A 160 8.75 10.48 6.55
N ILE A 161 9.34 9.36 6.95
CA ILE A 161 8.59 8.20 7.46
C ILE A 161 8.20 8.51 8.89
N LEU A 162 6.89 8.62 9.14
CA LEU A 162 6.34 8.75 10.48
C LEU A 162 6.01 7.36 11.02
N GLY A 163 6.39 7.13 12.26
CA GLY A 163 6.03 5.93 13.00
C GLY A 163 4.56 5.96 13.39
N GLY A 164 4.09 4.78 13.76
CA GLY A 164 2.74 4.55 14.24
C GLY A 164 2.61 3.10 14.68
N ASN A 165 1.41 2.53 14.66
CA ASN A 165 1.24 1.18 15.20
C ASN A 165 1.98 0.12 14.34
N TRP A 166 2.21 0.39 13.07
CA TRP A 166 2.89 -0.51 12.14
C TRP A 166 4.35 -0.80 12.52
N VAL A 167 4.99 0.09 13.30
CA VAL A 167 6.40 -0.03 13.70
C VAL A 167 6.56 -0.98 14.90
N ASP A 168 5.66 -0.91 15.87
CA ASP A 168 5.84 -1.50 17.19
C ASP A 168 4.94 -2.72 17.45
N THR A 169 3.96 -2.99 16.58
CA THR A 169 2.99 -4.07 16.81
C THR A 169 3.55 -5.44 16.42
N VAL A 170 4.30 -5.51 15.32
CA VAL A 170 4.79 -6.76 14.73
C VAL A 170 6.19 -6.59 14.13
N ASP A 171 7.00 -7.64 14.22
CA ASP A 171 8.35 -7.64 13.65
C ASP A 171 8.29 -7.61 12.11
N ILE A 172 9.16 -6.79 11.50
CA ILE A 172 9.34 -6.76 10.04
C ILE A 172 9.84 -8.12 9.51
N PRO A 173 9.44 -8.58 8.30
CA PRO A 173 9.91 -9.84 7.74
C PRO A 173 11.44 -9.91 7.64
N SER A 174 12.01 -11.08 7.92
CA SER A 174 13.46 -11.27 8.08
C SER A 174 14.34 -10.95 6.85
N ALA A 175 13.76 -10.79 5.66
CA ALA A 175 14.48 -10.31 4.48
C ALA A 175 14.84 -8.81 4.57
N PHE A 176 14.19 -8.06 5.47
CA PHE A 176 14.34 -6.63 5.62
C PHE A 176 14.97 -6.28 6.96
N GLU A 177 15.66 -5.13 7.00
CA GLU A 177 16.21 -4.55 8.22
C GLU A 177 15.58 -3.18 8.43
N MET A 178 14.91 -2.98 9.56
CA MET A 178 14.41 -1.69 10.00
C MET A 178 15.38 -1.10 11.02
N ASN A 179 15.78 0.16 10.82
CA ASN A 179 16.68 0.89 11.68
C ASN A 179 16.05 2.22 12.13
N PHE A 180 16.42 2.65 13.33
CA PHE A 180 16.02 3.91 13.92
C PHE A 180 17.26 4.76 14.16
N GLU A 181 17.38 5.85 13.41
CA GLU A 181 18.39 6.88 13.64
C GLU A 181 17.82 7.95 14.57
N THR A 182 18.68 8.61 15.36
CA THR A 182 18.23 9.77 16.14
C THR A 182 18.06 10.95 15.19
N PRO A 183 16.82 11.42 14.97
CA PRO A 183 16.60 12.55 14.09
C PRO A 183 17.19 13.84 14.72
N PRO A 184 17.52 14.86 13.91
CA PRO A 184 17.85 16.18 14.42
C PRO A 184 16.73 16.73 15.33
N GLU A 185 17.06 17.52 16.36
CA GLU A 185 16.08 18.05 17.34
C GLU A 185 14.91 18.83 16.71
N ASP A 186 15.08 19.39 15.51
CA ASP A 186 14.08 20.18 14.77
C ASP A 186 13.49 19.41 13.56
N SER A 187 13.57 18.08 13.57
CA SER A 187 13.06 17.22 12.50
C SER A 187 11.75 16.57 12.89
N ASP A 188 10.76 16.58 11.98
CA ASP A 188 9.50 15.86 12.14
C ASP A 188 9.64 14.35 11.81
N SER A 189 10.83 13.91 11.39
CA SER A 189 11.16 12.51 11.11
C SER A 189 11.31 11.69 12.39
N ASP A 190 10.79 10.46 12.39
CA ASP A 190 11.07 9.48 13.44
C ASP A 190 12.38 8.70 13.21
N GLY A 191 13.16 9.09 12.19
CA GLY A 191 14.46 8.48 11.88
C GLY A 191 14.37 7.03 11.41
N ILE A 192 13.21 6.63 10.90
CA ILE A 192 12.97 5.27 10.43
C ILE A 192 13.61 5.09 9.06
N SER A 193 14.32 3.98 8.87
CA SER A 193 14.78 3.52 7.57
C SER A 193 14.62 2.01 7.44
N ILE A 194 14.28 1.56 6.23
CA ILE A 194 14.11 0.14 5.92
C ILE A 194 15.05 -0.22 4.78
N SER A 195 15.72 -1.37 4.86
CA SER A 195 16.59 -1.85 3.80
C SER A 195 16.33 -3.31 3.43
N TYR A 196 16.63 -3.65 2.18
CA TYR A 196 16.65 -5.01 1.65
C TYR A 196 18.05 -5.32 1.13
N GLN A 197 18.71 -6.34 1.68
CA GLN A 197 20.09 -6.71 1.33
C GLN A 197 21.07 -5.52 1.41
N GLY A 198 20.90 -4.67 2.44
CA GLY A 198 21.72 -3.47 2.65
C GLY A 198 21.44 -2.30 1.71
N LYS A 199 20.38 -2.38 0.88
CA LYS A 199 19.92 -1.28 0.03
C LYS A 199 18.67 -0.66 0.65
N GLU A 200 18.74 0.63 0.93
CA GLU A 200 17.64 1.39 1.50
C GLU A 200 16.44 1.43 0.53
N LEU A 201 15.25 1.18 1.07
CA LEU A 201 14.01 1.34 0.34
C LEU A 201 13.62 2.81 0.34
N MET A 202 13.19 3.30 -0.81
CA MET A 202 12.55 4.60 -0.95
C MET A 202 11.13 4.53 -0.40
N TYR A 203 10.77 5.46 0.48
CA TYR A 203 9.37 5.68 0.83
C TYR A 203 8.62 6.29 -0.36
N VAL A 204 7.47 5.71 -0.72
CA VAL A 204 6.65 6.19 -1.83
C VAL A 204 5.54 7.11 -1.32
N GLY A 205 4.88 6.73 -0.24
CA GLY A 205 3.76 7.49 0.33
C GLY A 205 2.76 6.59 1.07
N GLU A 206 1.65 7.21 1.48
CA GLU A 206 0.53 6.57 2.18
C GLU A 206 -0.85 6.97 1.64
N VAL A 207 -1.79 6.02 1.76
CA VAL A 207 -3.19 6.17 1.35
C VAL A 207 -4.09 5.54 2.40
N ALA A 208 -5.10 6.27 2.87
CA ALA A 208 -6.19 5.72 3.67
C ALA A 208 -7.10 4.82 2.84
N GLY A 209 -7.25 3.55 3.24
CA GLY A 209 -8.06 2.56 2.51
C GLY A 209 -9.55 2.92 2.46
N TYR A 210 -10.07 3.50 3.54
CA TYR A 210 -11.46 3.91 3.65
C TYR A 210 -11.84 5.10 2.75
N ASN A 211 -10.87 5.79 2.12
CA ASN A 211 -11.19 6.78 1.09
C ASN A 211 -11.75 6.12 -0.19
N TYR A 212 -11.43 4.84 -0.40
CA TYR A 212 -11.77 4.10 -1.61
C TYR A 212 -12.89 3.08 -1.42
N CYS A 213 -13.21 2.69 -0.19
CA CYS A 213 -14.24 1.69 0.12
C CYS A 213 -14.76 1.84 1.56
N SER A 214 -15.45 0.83 2.09
CA SER A 214 -16.03 0.89 3.45
C SER A 214 -14.99 0.93 4.55
N GLU A 215 -13.89 0.21 4.39
CA GLU A 215 -12.92 -0.09 5.45
C GLU A 215 -11.50 -0.25 4.88
N GLY A 216 -10.50 -0.14 5.74
CA GLY A 216 -9.10 -0.27 5.40
C GLY A 216 -8.23 0.54 6.36
N ALA A 217 -6.92 0.32 6.28
CA ALA A 217 -5.92 0.98 7.09
C ALA A 217 -6.01 2.52 6.98
N ASP A 218 -5.70 3.22 8.08
CA ASP A 218 -5.53 4.66 8.13
C ASP A 218 -4.37 5.13 7.27
N ALA A 219 -3.32 4.30 7.16
CA ALA A 219 -2.23 4.50 6.21
C ALA A 219 -1.76 3.16 5.60
N ILE A 220 -2.10 2.92 4.33
CA ILE A 220 -1.44 1.90 3.51
C ILE A 220 -0.13 2.50 3.02
N MET A 221 1.00 1.99 3.50
CA MET A 221 2.32 2.54 3.18
C MET A 221 3.04 1.68 2.15
N ILE A 222 3.74 2.33 1.20
CA ILE A 222 4.58 1.65 0.21
C ILE A 222 6.04 2.09 0.32
N PHE A 223 6.92 1.11 0.24
CA PHE A 223 8.36 1.30 0.08
C PHE A 223 8.86 0.58 -1.18
N TYR A 224 9.87 1.13 -1.87
CA TYR A 224 10.41 0.58 -3.11
C TYR A 224 11.95 0.52 -3.14
N GLU A 225 12.51 -0.64 -3.49
CA GLU A 225 13.94 -0.84 -3.76
C GLU A 225 14.20 -0.99 -5.28
N PRO A 226 14.90 -0.04 -5.94
CA PRO A 226 15.03 -0.02 -7.39
C PRO A 226 15.81 -1.17 -8.04
N GLU A 227 16.87 -1.66 -7.41
CA GLU A 227 17.79 -2.60 -8.07
C GLU A 227 17.21 -4.01 -8.16
N ASN A 228 16.60 -4.51 -7.09
CA ASN A 228 15.91 -5.80 -7.07
C ASN A 228 14.42 -5.68 -7.44
N ARG A 229 13.91 -4.44 -7.57
CA ARG A 229 12.51 -4.08 -7.85
C ARG A 229 11.57 -4.66 -6.80
N ILE A 230 11.91 -4.48 -5.53
CA ILE A 230 11.11 -4.95 -4.38
C ILE A 230 10.17 -3.84 -3.95
N VAL A 231 8.91 -4.19 -3.74
CA VAL A 231 7.88 -3.31 -3.18
C VAL A 231 7.45 -3.93 -1.86
N LEU A 232 7.57 -3.17 -0.77
CA LEU A 232 7.17 -3.58 0.57
C LEU A 232 5.96 -2.75 1.00
N PHE A 233 4.97 -3.42 1.57
CA PHE A 233 3.78 -2.81 2.15
C PHE A 233 3.75 -3.04 3.65
N THR A 234 3.20 -2.05 4.35
CA THR A 234 2.68 -2.17 5.71
C THR A 234 1.43 -1.30 5.86
N TYR A 235 0.73 -1.48 6.97
CA TYR A 235 -0.58 -0.88 7.20
C TYR A 235 -0.65 -0.29 8.61
N ASP A 236 -0.88 1.02 8.71
CA ASP A 236 -1.21 1.67 9.98
C ASP A 236 -2.73 1.68 10.19
N TRP A 237 -3.18 1.29 11.39
CA TRP A 237 -4.59 1.18 11.77
C TRP A 237 -4.96 2.10 12.98
N SER A 238 -4.23 3.20 13.18
CA SER A 238 -4.31 4.09 14.36
C SER A 238 -5.58 4.94 14.49
#